data_AF-A0A4S4KCC4-F1
#
_entry.id   AF-A0A4S4KCC4-F1
#
_cell.length_a   1.000
_cell.length_b   1.000
_cell.length_c   1.000
_cell.angle_alpha   90.00
_cell.angle_beta   90.00
_cell.angle_gamma   90.00
#
_symmetry.space_group_name_H-M   'P 1'
#
loop_
_entity.id
_entity.type
_entity.pdbx_description
1 polymer ?
#
loop_
_entity_poly.entity_id
_entity_poly.type
_entity_poly.pdbx_seq_one_letter_code
_entity_poly.pdbx_strand_id
1 'polypeptide(L)'
;MMDVLKRFEEEAAEDEAAIFGPNDEEPSDDENDLENRLEKVDLDHASYDELWSALTPAERDKFMKALNDPSSELAQQLLASEELEEQTVEPWWDRPSDYEKEEPDAMVSVTKISRRYGARPAMMDVPAPVMNASAGVAATGPSLLYNICAVLMAYAYVTRYLSTSPVGSILPEDAEHEEARRMFTRLVPFLTERKSKTVLPSLSGVITDLWSRFEPEDDHAKVP
;
A
#
# COMPACT_ATOMS: atom_id res chain seq x y z
N MET A 1 -42.99 -1.19 -0.13
CA MET A 1 -41.54 -1.13 -0.42
C MET A 1 -41.06 0.30 -0.66
N MET A 2 -41.93 1.23 -1.08
CA MET A 2 -41.62 2.67 -1.04
C MET A 2 -41.65 3.27 0.37
N ASP A 3 -42.48 2.74 1.28
CA ASP A 3 -42.56 3.29 2.65
C ASP A 3 -41.31 3.04 3.50
N VAL A 4 -40.47 2.06 3.12
CA VAL A 4 -39.19 1.79 3.78
C VAL A 4 -38.11 2.74 3.25
N LEU A 5 -38.11 3.02 1.95
CA LEU A 5 -37.24 4.05 1.34
C LEU A 5 -37.58 5.45 1.85
N LYS A 6 -38.86 5.76 2.03
CA LYS A 6 -39.30 7.04 2.59
C LYS A 6 -38.85 7.22 4.04
N ARG A 7 -38.85 6.16 4.84
CA ARG A 7 -38.34 6.21 6.22
C ARG A 7 -36.83 6.40 6.27
N PHE A 8 -36.06 5.79 5.36
CA PHE A 8 -34.62 6.02 5.27
C PHE A 8 -34.28 7.45 4.82
N GLU A 9 -35.10 8.06 3.95
CA GLU A 9 -34.93 9.46 3.53
C GLU A 9 -35.32 10.45 4.64
N GLU A 10 -36.42 10.20 5.36
CA GLU A 10 -36.82 11.03 6.51
C GLU A 10 -35.84 10.91 7.69
N GLU A 11 -35.29 9.72 7.97
CA GLU A 11 -34.29 9.49 9.03
C GLU A 11 -32.92 10.09 8.66
N ALA A 12 -32.50 10.01 7.39
CA ALA A 12 -31.29 10.67 6.92
C ALA A 12 -31.41 12.20 6.98
N ALA A 13 -32.56 12.78 6.61
CA ALA A 13 -32.78 14.22 6.66
C ALA A 13 -32.93 14.76 8.09
N GLU A 14 -33.46 13.97 9.04
CA GLU A 14 -33.50 14.32 10.47
C GLU A 14 -32.10 14.30 11.10
N ASP A 15 -31.26 13.33 10.74
CA ASP A 15 -29.86 13.28 11.18
C ASP A 15 -29.01 14.41 10.55
N GLU A 16 -29.27 14.76 9.28
CA GLU A 16 -28.60 15.90 8.62
C GLU A 16 -28.99 17.24 9.29
N ALA A 17 -30.26 17.42 9.66
CA ALA A 17 -30.73 18.61 10.38
C ALA A 17 -30.26 18.67 11.86
N ALA A 18 -29.93 17.53 12.47
CA ALA A 18 -29.35 17.46 13.81
C ALA A 18 -27.83 17.76 13.81
N ILE A 19 -27.13 17.49 12.70
CA ILE A 19 -25.72 17.86 12.48
C ILE A 19 -25.62 19.35 12.11
N PHE A 20 -26.50 19.85 11.24
CA PHE A 20 -26.55 21.26 10.83
C PHE A 20 -27.65 22.02 11.57
N GLY A 21 -27.47 22.19 12.89
CA GLY A 21 -28.32 23.08 13.68
C GLY A 21 -28.42 24.48 13.05
N PRO A 22 -29.46 25.28 13.36
CA PRO A 22 -29.74 26.56 12.69
C PRO A 22 -28.74 27.68 13.01
N ASN A 23 -27.51 27.33 13.41
CA ASN A 23 -26.49 28.24 13.90
C ASN A 23 -25.05 27.83 13.54
N ASP A 24 -24.84 26.95 12.55
CA ASP A 24 -23.49 26.79 11.98
C ASP A 24 -23.29 27.78 10.84
N GLU A 25 -22.55 28.81 11.23
CA GLU A 25 -21.99 29.88 10.45
C GLU A 25 -21.15 29.32 9.28
N GLU A 26 -21.26 30.04 8.17
CA GLU A 26 -20.37 30.18 7.01
C GLU A 26 -19.22 29.18 6.79
N PRO A 27 -18.95 28.77 5.51
CA PRO A 27 -17.74 28.01 5.18
C PRO A 27 -16.50 28.75 5.71
N SER A 28 -15.80 28.11 6.65
CA SER A 28 -14.75 28.73 7.46
C SER A 28 -13.61 29.31 6.63
N ASP A 29 -13.24 30.54 6.93
CA ASP A 29 -12.07 31.30 6.46
C ASP A 29 -10.70 30.68 6.87
N ASP A 30 -10.70 29.49 7.48
CA ASP A 30 -9.53 28.85 8.10
C ASP A 30 -8.57 28.17 7.10
N GLU A 31 -9.04 27.72 5.93
CA GLU A 31 -8.17 27.05 4.95
C GLU A 31 -7.12 28.01 4.37
N ASN A 32 -7.50 29.27 4.17
CA ASN A 32 -6.60 30.31 3.66
C ASN A 32 -5.52 30.71 4.70
N ASP A 33 -5.78 30.58 6.00
CA ASP A 33 -4.79 30.93 7.05
C ASP A 33 -3.63 29.93 7.08
N LEU A 34 -3.92 28.64 6.89
CA LEU A 34 -2.89 27.60 6.86
C LEU A 34 -1.98 27.75 5.64
N GLU A 35 -2.55 28.01 4.46
CA GLU A 35 -1.79 28.21 3.21
C GLU A 35 -0.82 29.39 3.36
N ASN A 36 -1.25 30.51 3.93
CA ASN A 36 -0.42 31.68 4.20
C ASN A 36 0.69 31.45 5.25
N ARG A 37 0.48 30.50 6.17
CA ARG A 37 1.48 30.12 7.20
C ARG A 37 2.50 29.14 6.65
N LEU A 38 2.08 28.21 5.79
CA LEU A 38 2.94 27.23 5.14
C LEU A 38 3.72 27.81 3.95
N GLU A 39 3.24 28.87 3.28
CA GLU A 39 3.97 29.57 2.21
C GLU A 39 5.36 30.06 2.65
N LYS A 40 5.53 30.33 3.95
CA LYS A 40 6.80 30.82 4.52
C LYS A 40 7.76 29.71 4.95
N VAL A 41 7.32 28.45 4.90
CA VAL A 41 8.10 27.29 5.33
C VAL A 41 8.62 26.56 4.10
N ASP A 42 9.92 26.28 4.06
CA ASP A 42 10.53 25.47 3.00
C ASP A 42 10.19 24.00 3.22
N LEU A 43 9.10 23.53 2.59
CA LEU A 43 8.56 22.18 2.78
C LEU A 43 9.56 21.07 2.41
N ASP A 44 10.54 21.35 1.53
CA ASP A 44 11.51 20.36 1.05
C ASP A 44 12.64 20.10 2.07
N HIS A 45 12.88 21.03 3.00
CA HIS A 45 13.98 20.95 3.97
C HIS A 45 13.54 21.21 5.42
N ALA A 46 12.28 21.53 5.66
CA ALA A 46 11.77 21.84 6.98
C ALA A 46 11.86 20.63 7.91
N SER A 47 12.25 20.89 9.16
CA SER A 47 12.26 19.86 10.19
C SER A 47 10.84 19.52 10.66
N TYR A 48 10.64 18.31 11.18
CA TYR A 48 9.36 17.88 11.75
C TYR A 48 8.81 18.88 12.77
N ASP A 49 9.65 19.38 13.69
CA ASP A 49 9.24 20.32 14.72
C ASP A 49 8.82 21.68 14.14
N GLU A 50 9.42 22.09 13.02
CA GLU A 50 9.11 23.35 12.34
C GLU A 50 7.75 23.28 11.65
N LEU A 51 7.48 22.21 10.90
CA LEU A 51 6.17 21.93 10.31
C LEU A 51 5.10 21.78 11.38
N TRP A 52 5.40 21.07 12.47
CA TRP A 52 4.48 20.90 13.58
C TRP A 52 4.19 22.22 14.28
N SER A 53 5.21 23.06 14.51
CA SER A 53 5.06 24.37 15.14
C SER A 53 4.21 25.34 14.33
N ALA A 54 4.25 25.22 13.00
CA ALA A 54 3.51 26.05 12.07
C ALA A 54 2.00 25.79 12.10
N LEU A 55 1.55 24.62 12.56
CA LEU A 55 0.13 24.21 12.71
C LEU A 55 -0.49 24.71 14.02
N THR A 56 -1.79 25.05 14.02
CA THR A 56 -2.54 25.40 15.23
C THR A 56 -2.81 24.16 16.08
N PRO A 57 -3.10 24.31 17.39
CA PRO A 57 -3.48 23.19 18.23
C PRO A 57 -4.68 22.40 17.68
N ALA A 58 -5.67 23.09 17.09
CA ALA A 58 -6.84 22.46 16.50
C ALA A 58 -6.50 21.65 15.23
N GLU A 59 -5.62 22.17 14.38
CA GLU A 59 -5.13 21.44 13.19
C GLU A 59 -4.32 20.20 13.58
N ARG A 60 -3.48 20.29 14.62
CA ARG A 60 -2.72 19.15 15.15
C ARG A 60 -3.64 18.06 15.69
N ASP A 61 -4.69 18.45 16.41
CA ASP A 61 -5.68 17.50 16.92
C ASP A 61 -6.47 16.84 15.78
N LYS A 62 -6.85 17.61 14.75
CA LYS A 62 -7.46 17.07 13.52
C LYS A 62 -6.54 16.06 12.82
N PHE A 63 -5.25 16.40 12.66
CA PHE A 63 -4.25 15.50 12.07
C PHE A 63 -4.06 14.22 12.90
N MET A 64 -3.89 14.34 14.23
CA MET A 64 -3.74 13.17 15.11
C MET A 64 -5.00 12.31 15.12
N LYS A 65 -6.19 12.90 15.01
CA LYS A 65 -7.45 12.15 14.91
C LYS A 65 -7.51 11.36 13.61
N ALA A 66 -7.11 11.96 12.49
CA ALA A 66 -7.04 11.28 11.19
C ALA A 66 -5.96 10.19 11.17
N LEU A 67 -4.81 10.41 11.80
CA LEU A 67 -3.73 9.42 11.88
C LEU A 67 -4.11 8.20 12.73
N ASN A 68 -4.87 8.40 13.81
CA ASN A 68 -5.31 7.31 14.69
C ASN A 68 -6.54 6.57 14.16
N ASP A 69 -7.32 7.19 13.27
CA ASP A 69 -8.48 6.58 12.64
C ASP A 69 -8.37 6.66 11.11
N PRO A 70 -7.71 5.66 10.48
CA PRO A 70 -7.57 5.60 9.03
C PRO A 70 -8.90 5.37 8.32
N SER A 71 -9.98 5.05 9.05
CA SER A 71 -11.32 4.88 8.49
C SER A 71 -12.16 6.17 8.53
N SER A 72 -11.67 7.23 9.18
CA SER A 72 -12.35 8.53 9.21
C SER A 72 -12.45 9.17 7.82
N GLU A 73 -13.50 9.94 7.56
CA GLU A 73 -13.74 10.57 6.26
C GLU A 73 -12.57 11.45 5.80
N LEU A 74 -11.98 12.23 6.72
CA LEU A 74 -10.83 13.08 6.41
C LEU A 74 -9.59 12.24 6.04
N ALA A 75 -9.32 11.16 6.76
CA ALA A 75 -8.22 10.26 6.41
C ALA A 75 -8.45 9.60 5.05
N GLN A 76 -9.68 9.18 4.75
CA GLN A 76 -10.04 8.60 3.46
C GLN A 76 -9.93 9.62 2.31
N GLN A 77 -10.32 10.87 2.53
CA GLN A 77 -10.16 11.94 1.54
C GLN A 77 -8.69 12.20 1.23
N LEU A 78 -7.83 12.23 2.25
CA LEU A 78 -6.38 12.38 2.06
C LEU A 78 -5.75 11.16 1.38
N LEU A 79 -6.20 9.95 1.72
CA LEU A 79 -5.73 8.71 1.09
C LEU A 79 -6.23 8.54 -0.36
N ALA A 80 -7.32 9.21 -0.72
CA ALA A 80 -7.87 9.24 -2.07
C ALA A 80 -7.49 10.52 -2.83
N SER A 81 -6.49 11.29 -2.36
CA SER A 81 -6.06 12.50 -3.04
C SER A 81 -5.37 12.17 -4.37
N GLU A 82 -5.58 13.03 -5.37
CA GLU A 82 -5.02 12.85 -6.70
C GLU A 82 -3.48 12.82 -6.67
N GLU A 83 -2.83 13.63 -5.80
CA GLU A 83 -1.38 13.64 -5.70
C GLU A 83 -0.82 12.29 -5.20
N LEU A 84 -1.52 11.63 -4.27
CA LEU A 84 -1.11 10.32 -3.77
C LEU A 84 -1.33 9.22 -4.82
N GLU A 85 -2.43 9.32 -5.58
CA GLU A 85 -2.69 8.41 -6.70
C GLU A 85 -1.62 8.55 -7.80
N GLU A 86 -1.12 9.75 -8.07
CA GLU A 86 -0.04 10.00 -9.05
C GLU A 86 1.32 9.42 -8.62
N GLN A 87 1.57 9.35 -7.31
CA GLN A 87 2.81 8.77 -6.77
C GLN A 87 2.75 7.24 -6.68
N THR A 88 1.54 6.66 -6.63
CA THR A 88 1.34 5.22 -6.50
C THR A 88 1.74 4.48 -7.78
N VAL A 89 2.67 3.52 -7.67
CA VAL A 89 3.07 2.66 -8.79
C VAL A 89 2.34 1.32 -8.71
N GLU A 90 1.45 1.10 -9.66
CA GLU A 90 0.71 -0.15 -9.84
C GLU A 90 1.63 -1.31 -10.28
N PRO A 91 1.27 -2.56 -9.96
CA PRO A 91 2.09 -3.70 -10.33
C PRO A 91 2.30 -3.85 -11.84
N TRP A 92 3.55 -4.13 -12.25
CA TRP A 92 3.92 -4.26 -13.67
C TRP A 92 3.13 -5.32 -14.44
N TRP A 93 2.60 -6.35 -13.76
CA TRP A 93 1.81 -7.41 -14.38
C TRP A 93 0.34 -7.03 -14.61
N ASP A 94 -0.13 -5.95 -13.97
CA ASP A 94 -1.48 -5.39 -14.18
C ASP A 94 -1.48 -4.34 -15.31
N ARG A 95 -0.32 -4.06 -15.93
CA ARG A 95 -0.17 -3.16 -17.09
C ARG A 95 -0.96 -3.69 -18.29
N PRO A 96 -1.93 -2.93 -18.83
CA PRO A 96 -2.67 -3.36 -20.01
C PRO A 96 -1.76 -3.49 -21.23
N SER A 97 -2.00 -4.50 -22.06
CA SER A 97 -1.16 -4.81 -23.24
C SER A 97 -1.08 -3.68 -24.27
N ASP A 98 -2.04 -2.76 -24.25
CA ASP A 98 -2.08 -1.62 -25.17
C ASP A 98 -1.05 -0.54 -24.81
N TYR A 99 -0.54 -0.52 -23.56
CA TYR A 99 0.52 0.40 -23.12
C TYR A 99 1.90 0.09 -23.72
N GLU A 100 2.11 -1.05 -24.37
CA GLU A 100 3.39 -1.37 -25.04
C GLU A 100 3.52 -0.68 -26.41
N LYS A 101 2.41 -0.15 -26.96
CA LYS A 101 2.36 0.47 -28.29
C LYS A 101 2.42 2.00 -28.27
N GLU A 102 2.41 2.61 -27.09
CA GLU A 102 2.52 4.06 -26.96
C GLU A 102 4.01 4.46 -27.05
N GLU A 103 4.42 4.80 -28.26
CA GLU A 103 5.57 5.70 -28.46
C GLU A 103 5.31 7.04 -27.75
N PRO A 104 6.35 7.75 -27.29
CA PRO A 104 6.24 8.87 -26.35
C PRO A 104 5.58 10.15 -26.90
N ASP A 105 4.87 10.08 -28.04
CA ASP A 105 4.45 11.26 -28.81
C ASP A 105 2.96 11.24 -29.23
N ALA A 106 2.09 10.62 -28.43
CA ALA A 106 0.64 10.66 -28.65
C ALA A 106 -0.09 11.30 -27.47
N MET A 107 -0.25 12.62 -27.55
CA MET A 107 -1.19 13.40 -26.75
C MET A 107 -2.61 12.89 -27.00
N VAL A 108 -3.14 11.99 -26.15
CA VAL A 108 -4.52 11.49 -26.24
C VAL A 108 -5.23 11.57 -24.89
N SER A 109 -6.21 12.47 -24.88
CA SER A 109 -7.42 12.47 -24.06
C SER A 109 -7.28 12.66 -22.54
N VAL A 110 -7.41 13.94 -22.17
CA VAL A 110 -8.01 14.44 -20.92
C VAL A 110 -9.13 13.51 -20.44
N THR A 111 -9.12 13.09 -19.17
CA THR A 111 -10.07 12.25 -18.39
C THR A 111 -9.71 10.80 -18.00
N LYS A 112 -8.46 10.34 -18.12
CA LYS A 112 -8.04 9.10 -17.45
C LYS A 112 -6.85 9.38 -16.55
N ILE A 113 -7.04 9.22 -15.24
CA ILE A 113 -5.97 9.11 -14.25
C ILE A 113 -4.93 8.14 -14.81
N SER A 114 -3.76 8.64 -15.18
CA SER A 114 -2.72 7.86 -15.83
C SER A 114 -2.00 7.03 -14.78
N ARG A 115 -2.60 5.89 -14.41
CA ARG A 115 -1.99 4.93 -13.48
C ARG A 115 -0.58 4.58 -13.95
N ARG A 116 0.40 4.77 -13.07
CA ARG A 116 1.80 4.46 -13.35
C ARG A 116 2.03 2.99 -13.08
N TYR A 117 2.64 2.29 -14.02
CA TYR A 117 2.96 0.87 -13.88
C TYR A 117 4.46 0.67 -13.81
N GLY A 118 4.89 -0.29 -12.99
CA GLY A 118 6.28 -0.71 -12.93
C GLY A 118 6.83 -1.26 -14.25
N ALA A 119 8.15 -1.24 -14.40
CA ALA A 119 8.83 -1.91 -15.51
C ALA A 119 8.86 -3.43 -15.27
N ARG A 120 8.59 -4.21 -16.32
CA ARG A 120 8.69 -5.67 -16.24
C ARG A 120 10.14 -6.09 -15.93
N PRO A 121 10.39 -6.90 -14.88
CA PRO A 121 11.72 -7.39 -14.57
C PRO A 121 12.32 -8.19 -15.72
N ALA A 122 13.61 -8.00 -15.97
CA ALA A 122 14.36 -8.84 -16.88
C ALA A 122 14.45 -10.27 -16.33
N MET A 123 14.21 -11.27 -17.18
CA MET A 123 14.36 -12.67 -16.77
C MET A 123 15.84 -13.00 -16.60
N MET A 124 16.19 -13.65 -15.50
CA MET A 124 17.56 -14.09 -15.22
C MET A 124 17.84 -15.40 -15.94
N ASP A 125 19.00 -15.49 -16.59
CA ASP A 125 19.48 -16.74 -17.17
C ASP A 125 19.91 -17.71 -16.06
N VAL A 126 19.24 -18.86 -15.99
CA VAL A 126 19.60 -19.92 -15.03
C VAL A 126 20.79 -20.71 -15.57
N PRO A 127 21.91 -20.81 -14.83
CA PRO A 127 23.05 -21.59 -15.29
C PRO A 127 22.70 -23.07 -15.55
N ALA A 128 23.12 -23.60 -16.70
CA ALA A 128 22.93 -24.99 -17.10
C ALA A 128 23.25 -26.06 -16.03
N PRO A 129 24.31 -25.96 -15.19
CA PRO A 129 24.56 -26.97 -14.15
C PRO A 129 23.43 -27.06 -13.10
N VAL A 130 22.71 -25.97 -12.84
CA VAL A 130 21.57 -25.96 -11.90
C VAL A 130 20.37 -26.71 -12.51
N MET A 131 20.12 -26.54 -13.81
CA MET A 131 19.08 -27.27 -14.54
C MET A 131 19.38 -28.77 -14.65
N ASN A 132 20.65 -29.13 -14.83
CA ASN A 132 21.05 -30.53 -14.93
C ASN A 132 21.01 -31.24 -13.56
N ALA A 133 21.37 -30.54 -12.48
CA ALA A 133 21.25 -31.05 -11.12
C ALA A 133 19.79 -31.26 -10.72
N SER A 134 18.89 -30.37 -11.12
CA SER A 134 17.46 -30.52 -10.85
C SER A 134 16.84 -31.67 -11.68
N ALA A 135 17.29 -31.94 -12.90
CA ALA A 135 16.75 -33.04 -13.70
C ALA A 135 16.93 -34.44 -13.05
N GLY A 136 18.05 -34.67 -12.35
CA GLY A 136 18.29 -35.93 -11.64
C GLY A 136 17.63 -36.02 -10.25
N VAL A 137 17.55 -34.90 -9.52
CA VAL A 137 16.98 -34.83 -8.17
C VAL A 137 15.45 -34.63 -8.18
N ALA A 138 14.88 -33.96 -9.18
CA ALA A 138 13.44 -33.72 -9.30
C ALA A 138 12.63 -35.00 -9.52
N ALA A 139 13.26 -36.11 -9.92
CA ALA A 139 12.61 -37.41 -10.02
C ALA A 139 12.37 -38.10 -8.67
N THR A 140 13.02 -37.64 -7.58
CA THR A 140 12.97 -38.29 -6.26
C THR A 140 12.72 -37.33 -5.09
N GLY A 141 12.95 -36.04 -5.26
CA GLY A 141 12.72 -35.02 -4.24
C GLY A 141 11.26 -34.56 -4.14
N PRO A 142 10.87 -33.94 -3.01
CA PRO A 142 9.55 -33.35 -2.87
C PRO A 142 9.37 -32.16 -3.82
N SER A 143 8.15 -31.98 -4.33
CA SER A 143 7.81 -30.83 -5.18
C SER A 143 7.88 -29.52 -4.38
N LEU A 144 8.57 -28.52 -4.93
CA LEU A 144 8.64 -27.17 -4.37
C LEU A 144 7.64 -26.20 -5.01
N LEU A 145 6.69 -26.72 -5.80
CA LEU A 145 5.70 -25.89 -6.51
C LEU A 145 4.95 -24.96 -5.55
N TYR A 146 4.55 -25.46 -4.39
CA TYR A 146 3.83 -24.66 -3.40
C TYR A 146 4.73 -23.66 -2.66
N ASN A 147 6.03 -23.96 -2.48
CA ASN A 147 6.99 -22.96 -2.03
C ASN A 147 7.12 -21.83 -3.04
N ILE A 148 7.15 -22.13 -4.35
CA ILE A 148 7.15 -21.10 -5.40
C ILE A 148 5.85 -20.28 -5.34
N CYS A 149 4.68 -20.91 -5.16
CA CYS A 149 3.43 -20.18 -4.95
C CYS A 149 3.51 -19.23 -3.75
N ALA A 150 4.08 -19.66 -2.62
CA ALA A 150 4.26 -18.81 -1.44
C ALA A 150 5.13 -17.58 -1.76
N VAL A 151 6.24 -17.77 -2.49
CA VAL A 151 7.11 -16.67 -2.93
C VAL A 151 6.36 -15.69 -3.84
N LEU A 152 5.58 -16.19 -4.80
CA LEU A 152 4.81 -15.34 -5.71
C LEU A 152 3.72 -14.55 -4.98
N MET A 153 3.03 -15.17 -4.02
CA MET A 153 2.03 -14.49 -3.19
C MET A 153 2.68 -13.41 -2.32
N ALA A 154 3.80 -13.71 -1.67
CA ALA A 154 4.53 -12.73 -0.89
C ALA A 154 5.05 -11.58 -1.76
N TYR A 155 5.59 -11.87 -2.94
CA TYR A 155 6.01 -10.85 -3.90
C TYR A 155 4.85 -9.95 -4.34
N ALA A 156 3.71 -10.54 -4.68
CA ALA A 156 2.51 -9.81 -5.06
C ALA A 156 1.98 -8.93 -3.91
N TYR A 157 2.03 -9.42 -2.68
CA TYR A 157 1.66 -8.65 -1.49
C TYR A 157 2.61 -7.48 -1.26
N VAL A 158 3.93 -7.73 -1.19
CA VAL A 158 4.94 -6.69 -0.90
C VAL A 158 4.93 -5.60 -1.98
N THR A 159 4.81 -5.98 -3.26
CA THR A 159 4.71 -5.02 -4.37
C THR A 159 3.51 -4.08 -4.21
N ARG A 160 2.35 -4.62 -3.78
CA ARG A 160 1.14 -3.81 -3.59
C ARG A 160 1.16 -3.02 -2.29
N TYR A 161 1.72 -3.58 -1.23
CA TYR A 161 1.78 -2.94 0.08
C TYR A 161 2.73 -1.72 0.07
N LEU A 162 3.86 -1.83 -0.63
CA LEU A 162 4.81 -0.74 -0.77
C LEU A 162 4.51 0.18 -1.95
N SER A 163 3.54 -0.17 -2.80
CA SER A 163 3.27 0.55 -4.06
C SER A 163 4.51 0.72 -4.95
N THR A 164 5.46 -0.22 -4.88
CA THR A 164 6.72 -0.17 -5.62
C THR A 164 6.85 -1.37 -6.53
N SER A 165 6.90 -1.10 -7.84
CA SER A 165 6.92 -2.13 -8.86
C SER A 165 8.05 -1.94 -9.89
N PRO A 166 8.90 -2.95 -10.11
CA PRO A 166 9.05 -4.19 -9.33
C PRO A 166 9.81 -3.93 -8.02
N VAL A 167 9.63 -4.77 -6.99
CA VAL A 167 10.42 -4.65 -5.72
C VAL A 167 11.95 -4.59 -5.95
N GLY A 168 12.45 -5.18 -7.04
CA GLY A 168 13.87 -5.12 -7.40
C GLY A 168 14.37 -3.74 -7.89
N SER A 169 13.49 -2.76 -8.13
CA SER A 169 13.90 -1.39 -8.48
C SER A 169 14.20 -0.52 -7.26
N ILE A 170 13.87 -0.99 -6.05
CA ILE A 170 14.14 -0.27 -4.81
C ILE A 170 15.65 -0.25 -4.56
N LEU A 171 16.21 0.95 -4.41
CA LEU A 171 17.63 1.13 -4.15
C LEU A 171 17.98 0.64 -2.73
N PRO A 172 19.18 0.05 -2.51
CA PRO A 172 19.56 -0.45 -1.19
C PRO A 172 19.65 0.60 -0.08
N GLU A 173 19.73 1.88 -0.45
CA GLU A 173 19.81 3.02 0.49
C GLU A 173 18.42 3.53 0.92
N ASP A 174 17.36 3.01 0.29
CA ASP A 174 15.98 3.40 0.55
C ASP A 174 15.42 2.67 1.80
N ALA A 175 14.65 3.38 2.62
CA ALA A 175 13.94 2.78 3.75
C ALA A 175 12.97 1.67 3.31
N GLU A 176 12.39 1.81 2.11
CA GLU A 176 11.53 0.78 1.51
C GLU A 176 12.27 -0.55 1.28
N HIS A 177 13.59 -0.51 1.07
CA HIS A 177 14.39 -1.71 0.84
C HIS A 177 14.47 -2.58 2.09
N GLU A 178 14.74 -1.95 3.23
CA GLU A 178 14.78 -2.64 4.52
C GLU A 178 13.41 -3.20 4.90
N GLU A 179 12.35 -2.44 4.62
CA GLU A 179 10.98 -2.83 4.89
C GLU A 179 10.52 -4.00 4.00
N ALA A 180 10.80 -3.95 2.70
CA ALA A 180 10.56 -5.07 1.78
C ALA A 180 11.29 -6.33 2.28
N ARG A 181 12.56 -6.21 2.66
CA ARG A 181 13.36 -7.32 3.18
C ARG A 181 12.78 -7.88 4.48
N ARG A 182 12.31 -7.02 5.39
CA ARG A 182 11.62 -7.41 6.64
C ARG A 182 10.37 -8.23 6.32
N MET A 183 9.53 -7.76 5.40
CA MET A 183 8.33 -8.47 4.97
C MET A 183 8.65 -9.84 4.35
N PHE A 184 9.62 -9.94 3.43
CA PHE A 184 10.02 -11.23 2.87
C PHE A 184 10.57 -12.18 3.92
N THR A 185 11.36 -11.68 4.88
CA THR A 185 11.88 -12.47 5.99
C THR A 185 10.75 -13.04 6.84
N ARG A 186 9.70 -12.25 7.10
CA ARG A 186 8.53 -12.66 7.88
C ARG A 186 7.63 -13.65 7.12
N LEU A 187 7.24 -13.29 5.90
CA LEU A 187 6.28 -14.05 5.09
C LEU A 187 6.86 -15.34 4.53
N VAL A 188 8.14 -15.33 4.16
CA VAL A 188 8.79 -16.44 3.47
C VAL A 188 10.18 -16.71 4.08
N PRO A 189 10.25 -17.09 5.37
CA PRO A 189 11.52 -17.22 6.10
C PRO A 189 12.45 -18.27 5.48
N PHE A 190 11.92 -19.24 4.74
CA PHE A 190 12.74 -20.24 4.08
C PHE A 190 13.67 -19.69 2.99
N LEU A 191 13.45 -18.44 2.51
CA LEU A 191 14.36 -17.76 1.61
C LEU A 191 15.58 -17.15 2.32
N THR A 192 15.42 -16.72 3.57
CA THR A 192 16.46 -16.01 4.34
C THR A 192 17.20 -16.93 5.30
N GLU A 193 16.51 -17.95 5.80
CA GLU A 193 17.08 -18.98 6.67
C GLU A 193 17.87 -20.02 5.89
N ARG A 194 19.20 -19.91 5.92
CA ARG A 194 20.12 -20.85 5.23
C ARG A 194 19.90 -22.33 5.55
N LYS A 195 19.34 -22.65 6.72
CA LYS A 195 19.11 -24.04 7.18
C LYS A 195 17.66 -24.49 7.02
N SER A 196 16.82 -23.68 6.38
CA SER A 196 15.42 -24.02 6.20
C SER A 196 15.25 -25.29 5.37
N LYS A 197 14.30 -26.12 5.79
CA LYS A 197 13.88 -27.35 5.09
C LYS A 197 12.38 -27.34 4.84
N THR A 198 11.78 -26.15 4.84
CA THR A 198 10.33 -25.98 4.71
C THR A 198 9.90 -26.42 3.32
N VAL A 199 9.00 -27.41 3.28
CA VAL A 199 8.36 -27.88 2.05
C VAL A 199 6.86 -27.78 2.27
N LEU A 200 6.19 -26.97 1.44
CA LEU A 200 4.75 -26.78 1.52
C LEU A 200 4.05 -27.87 0.69
N PRO A 201 3.09 -28.62 1.26
CA PRO A 201 2.50 -29.78 0.59
C PRO A 201 1.27 -29.46 -0.28
N SER A 202 0.64 -28.30 -0.07
CA SER A 202 -0.60 -27.91 -0.75
C SER A 202 -0.79 -26.39 -0.79
N LEU A 203 -1.66 -25.92 -1.68
CA LEU A 203 -2.06 -24.50 -1.74
C LEU A 203 -2.75 -24.04 -0.46
N SER A 204 -3.60 -24.90 0.15
CA SER A 204 -4.21 -24.59 1.44
C SER A 204 -3.15 -24.36 2.52
N GLY A 205 -2.09 -25.16 2.54
CA GLY A 205 -0.95 -24.98 3.44
C GLY A 205 -0.21 -23.66 3.21
N VAL A 206 -0.03 -23.25 1.95
CA VAL A 206 0.55 -21.95 1.59
C VAL A 206 -0.27 -20.80 2.16
N ILE A 207 -1.59 -20.84 1.93
CA ILE A 207 -2.52 -19.81 2.41
C ILE A 207 -2.43 -19.76 3.94
N THR A 208 -2.66 -20.86 4.65
CA THR A 208 -2.62 -20.87 6.11
C THR A 208 -1.28 -20.37 6.67
N ASP A 209 -0.15 -20.79 6.10
CA ASP A 209 1.17 -20.34 6.56
C ASP A 209 1.36 -18.83 6.34
N LEU A 210 1.04 -18.29 5.15
CA LEU A 210 1.16 -16.86 4.88
C LEU A 210 0.22 -16.01 5.72
N TRP A 211 -1.04 -16.43 5.87
CA TRP A 211 -2.04 -15.72 6.67
C TRP A 211 -1.63 -15.60 8.14
N SER A 212 -1.04 -16.65 8.71
CA SER A 212 -0.52 -16.61 10.09
C SER A 212 0.63 -15.63 10.31
N ARG A 213 1.25 -15.14 9.22
CA ARG A 213 2.42 -14.24 9.24
C ARG A 213 2.09 -12.81 8.82
N PHE A 214 0.85 -12.53 8.41
CA PHE A 214 0.40 -11.17 8.10
C PHE A 214 0.04 -10.39 9.37
N GLU A 215 -0.47 -11.08 10.39
CA GLU A 215 -0.79 -10.46 11.67
C GLU A 215 0.50 -9.89 12.31
N PRO A 216 0.47 -8.64 12.80
CA PRO A 216 1.56 -8.13 13.61
C PRO A 216 1.70 -9.02 14.85
N GLU A 217 2.93 -9.21 15.35
CA GLU A 217 3.10 -9.66 16.73
C GLU A 217 2.41 -8.60 17.60
N ASP A 218 1.21 -8.90 18.11
CA ASP A 218 0.56 -8.09 19.13
C ASP A 218 1.50 -8.04 20.33
N ASP A 219 2.28 -6.96 20.43
CA ASP A 219 3.18 -6.65 21.54
C ASP A 219 2.39 -6.22 22.79
N HIS A 220 1.24 -6.86 23.02
CA HIS A 220 0.50 -6.87 24.28
C HIS A 220 0.99 -8.00 25.19
N ALA A 221 2.29 -8.26 25.22
CA ALA A 221 2.92 -8.97 26.32
C ALA A 221 3.09 -8.01 27.50
N LYS A 222 2.06 -7.99 28.35
CA LYS A 222 2.02 -7.40 29.70
C LYS A 222 3.41 -7.31 30.34
N VAL A 223 3.89 -6.07 30.52
CA VAL A 223 4.95 -5.76 31.47
C VAL A 223 4.37 -5.93 32.88
N PRO A 224 4.93 -6.81 33.75
CA PRO A 224 4.59 -6.84 35.16
C PRO A 224 5.15 -5.63 35.93
#